data_AF-A0A3D5YLP2-F1
#
_entry.id   AF-A0A3D5YLP2-F1
#
_cell.length_a   1.000
_cell.length_b   1.000
_cell.length_c   1.000
_cell.angle_alpha   90.00
_cell.angle_beta   90.00
_cell.angle_gamma   90.00
#
_symmetry.space_group_name_H-M   'P 1'
#
loop_
_entity.id
_entity.type
_entity.pdbx_description
1 polymer ?
#
loop_
_entity_poly.entity_id
_entity_poly.type
_entity_poly.pdbx_seq_one_letter_code
_entity_poly.pdbx_strand_id
1 'polypeptide(L)'
;RVFDQGYNIVFNELALGFEDVSTSLKEEFNRKIRISIGNFQNLCRFWKLAMQKPFPFGSVFLFHKILRWLTPHLFILSSLLILYTPIALPYTLLVLVVAICQIIWVRFFPPGPFTYFCTMNLALFIGFIRFLRGVNSSVWQPTKRKQNES
;
A
#
# COMPACT_ATOMS: atom_id res chain seq x y z
N ARG A 1 13.39 10.39 -13.38
CA ARG A 1 14.20 10.88 -14.52
C ARG A 1 13.90 12.33 -14.85
N VAL A 2 12.63 12.75 -15.03
CA VAL A 2 12.29 14.18 -15.27
C VAL A 2 12.85 15.10 -14.17
N PHE A 3 12.62 14.77 -12.89
CA PHE A 3 13.19 15.51 -11.76
C PHE A 3 14.72 15.42 -11.65
N ASP A 4 15.31 14.26 -11.93
CA ASP A 4 16.77 14.07 -11.90
C ASP A 4 17.48 14.94 -12.96
N GLN A 5 16.78 15.22 -14.05
CA GLN A 5 17.25 16.04 -15.17
C GLN A 5 16.95 17.54 -14.98
N GLY A 6 16.37 17.94 -13.84
CA GLY A 6 16.11 19.35 -13.53
C GLY A 6 14.88 19.94 -14.22
N TYR A 7 14.04 19.12 -14.87
CA TYR A 7 12.80 19.59 -15.47
C TYR A 7 11.72 19.83 -14.42
N ASN A 8 10.87 20.82 -14.68
CA ASN A 8 9.71 21.16 -13.85
C ASN A 8 8.48 20.35 -14.27
N ILE A 9 7.66 19.98 -13.29
CA ILE A 9 6.35 19.37 -13.51
C ILE A 9 5.30 20.44 -13.31
N VAL A 10 4.49 20.68 -14.34
CA VAL A 10 3.37 21.62 -14.30
C VAL A 10 2.09 20.80 -14.22
N PHE A 11 1.24 21.10 -13.23
CA PHE A 11 -0.08 20.50 -13.11
C PHE A 11 -1.07 21.31 -13.95
N ASN A 12 -1.84 20.63 -14.80
CA ASN A 12 -2.92 21.26 -15.56
C ASN A 12 -4.26 20.77 -15.00
N GLU A 13 -4.97 21.67 -14.33
CA GLU A 13 -6.27 21.37 -13.71
C GLU A 13 -7.37 21.03 -14.72
N LEU A 14 -7.23 21.47 -15.97
CA LEU A 14 -8.18 21.21 -17.05
C LEU A 14 -7.95 19.86 -17.75
N ALA A 15 -6.89 19.13 -17.38
CA ALA A 15 -6.63 17.82 -17.96
C ALA A 15 -7.65 16.79 -17.43
N LEU A 16 -8.57 16.37 -18.29
CA LEU A 16 -9.58 15.35 -17.97
C LEU A 16 -9.09 13.95 -18.37
N GLY A 17 -9.19 13.00 -17.44
CA GLY A 17 -8.95 11.59 -17.68
C GLY A 17 -10.16 10.76 -17.24
N PHE A 18 -10.60 9.83 -18.10
CA PHE A 18 -11.71 8.93 -17.81
C PHE A 18 -11.15 7.52 -17.57
N GLU A 19 -11.54 6.90 -16.45
CA GLU A 19 -11.19 5.52 -16.12
C GLU A 19 -12.44 4.77 -15.67
N ASP A 20 -12.62 3.55 -16.19
CA ASP A 20 -13.68 2.66 -15.74
C ASP A 20 -13.36 2.14 -14.34
N VAL A 21 -14.32 2.26 -13.42
CA VAL A 21 -14.17 1.72 -12.06
C VAL A 21 -14.44 0.22 -12.09
N SER A 22 -13.41 -0.60 -11.83
CA SER A 22 -13.56 -2.04 -11.72
C SER A 22 -14.49 -2.39 -10.55
N THR A 23 -15.55 -3.16 -10.80
CA THR A 23 -16.48 -3.64 -9.76
C THR A 23 -15.96 -4.87 -9.00
N SER A 24 -14.83 -5.44 -9.43
CA SER A 24 -14.27 -6.65 -8.85
C SER A 24 -13.24 -6.35 -7.76
N LEU A 25 -13.57 -6.71 -6.51
CA LEU A 25 -12.67 -6.61 -5.36
C LEU A 25 -11.37 -7.41 -5.58
N LYS A 26 -11.42 -8.52 -6.32
CA LYS A 26 -10.25 -9.34 -6.65
C LYS A 26 -9.31 -8.63 -7.62
N GLU A 27 -9.85 -7.95 -8.62
CA GLU A 27 -9.03 -7.17 -9.57
C GLU A 27 -8.37 -5.99 -8.86
N GLU A 28 -9.12 -5.32 -7.99
CA GLU A 28 -8.58 -4.23 -7.18
C GLU A 28 -7.50 -4.71 -6.20
N PHE A 29 -7.71 -5.85 -5.54
CA PHE A 29 -6.71 -6.46 -4.67
C PHE A 29 -5.40 -6.74 -5.42
N ASN A 30 -5.48 -7.36 -6.59
CA ASN A 30 -4.32 -7.62 -7.45
C ASN A 30 -3.66 -6.32 -7.93
N ARG A 31 -4.45 -5.30 -8.27
CA ARG A 31 -3.96 -3.96 -8.62
C ARG A 31 -3.18 -3.36 -7.47
N LYS A 32 -3.68 -3.42 -6.23
CA LYS A 32 -2.99 -2.91 -5.03
C LYS A 32 -1.70 -3.68 -4.73
N ILE A 33 -1.66 -5.01 -4.92
CA ILE A 33 -0.42 -5.80 -4.81
C ILE A 33 0.63 -5.26 -5.80
N ARG A 34 0.27 -5.06 -7.07
CA ARG A 34 1.20 -4.54 -8.09
C ARG A 34 1.69 -3.13 -7.76
N ILE A 35 0.78 -2.25 -7.34
CA ILE A 35 1.13 -0.89 -6.90
C ILE A 35 2.11 -0.96 -5.73
N SER A 36 1.88 -1.83 -4.74
CA SER A 36 2.78 -2.03 -3.61
C SER A 36 4.19 -2.45 -4.07
N ILE A 37 4.29 -3.45 -4.94
CA ILE A 37 5.58 -3.90 -5.50
C ILE A 37 6.30 -2.74 -6.21
N GLY A 38 5.62 -2.04 -7.12
CA GLY A 38 6.20 -0.92 -7.85
C GLY A 38 6.59 0.24 -6.94
N ASN A 39 5.84 0.46 -5.86
CA ASN A 39 6.15 1.44 -4.83
C ASN A 39 7.45 1.12 -4.09
N PHE A 40 7.67 -0.12 -3.66
CA PHE A 40 8.94 -0.53 -3.03
C PHE A 40 10.12 -0.48 -4.01
N GLN A 41 9.92 -0.87 -5.27
CA GLN A 41 10.93 -0.70 -6.32
C GLN A 41 11.30 0.77 -6.53
N ASN A 42 10.30 1.64 -6.61
CA ASN A 42 10.49 3.09 -6.72
C ASN A 42 11.20 3.65 -5.48
N LEU A 43 10.85 3.18 -4.29
CA LEU A 43 11.51 3.59 -3.05
C LEU A 43 13.00 3.27 -3.08
N CYS A 44 13.37 2.02 -3.36
CA CYS A 44 14.78 1.63 -3.43
C CYS A 44 15.54 2.41 -4.50
N ARG A 45 14.90 2.71 -5.64
CA ARG A 45 15.51 3.45 -6.74
C ARG A 45 15.68 4.95 -6.44
N PHE A 46 14.69 5.58 -5.83
CA PHE A 46 14.63 7.03 -5.61
C PHE A 46 15.02 7.46 -4.18
N TRP A 47 15.42 6.53 -3.31
CA TRP A 47 15.89 6.82 -1.96
C TRP A 47 16.96 7.91 -1.93
N LYS A 48 17.97 7.80 -2.81
CA LYS A 48 19.06 8.79 -2.91
C LYS A 48 18.55 10.19 -3.28
N LEU A 49 17.57 10.28 -4.17
CA LEU A 49 16.98 11.55 -4.59
C LEU A 49 16.23 12.23 -3.43
N ALA A 50 15.50 11.44 -2.63
CA ALA A 50 14.81 11.93 -1.44
C ALA A 50 15.79 12.48 -0.38
N MET A 51 16.97 11.87 -0.23
CA MET A 51 18.02 12.36 0.68
C MET A 51 18.74 13.60 0.16
N GLN A 52 18.95 13.72 -1.16
CA GLN A 52 19.68 14.85 -1.76
C GLN A 52 18.86 16.15 -1.76
N LYS A 53 17.53 16.07 -1.84
CA LYS A 53 16.62 17.23 -1.78
C LYS A 53 15.60 17.05 -0.65
N PRO A 54 16.03 17.17 0.62
CA PRO A 54 15.20 16.84 1.76
C PRO A 54 13.98 17.75 1.89
N PHE A 55 14.06 19.05 1.54
CA PHE A 55 12.93 19.97 1.64
C PHE A 55 12.57 20.60 0.30
N PRO A 56 11.27 20.78 -0.04
CA PRO A 56 10.08 20.17 0.61
C PRO A 56 9.80 18.74 0.12
N PHE A 57 10.38 18.36 -1.02
CA PHE A 57 10.05 17.13 -1.74
C PHE A 57 10.43 15.86 -0.98
N GLY A 58 11.65 15.79 -0.44
CA GLY A 58 12.14 14.65 0.34
C GLY A 58 11.26 14.39 1.57
N SER A 59 10.86 15.44 2.30
CA SER A 59 9.99 15.35 3.47
C SER A 59 8.60 14.83 3.12
N VAL A 60 7.95 15.39 2.08
CA VAL A 60 6.63 14.90 1.63
C VAL A 60 6.74 13.45 1.18
N PHE A 61 7.79 13.09 0.45
CA PHE A 61 8.04 11.73 0.02
C PHE A 61 8.23 10.78 1.21
N LEU A 62 9.00 11.20 2.22
CA LEU A 62 9.28 10.41 3.43
C LEU A 62 8.04 10.20 4.30
N PHE A 63 7.33 11.27 4.67
CA PHE A 63 6.19 11.14 5.56
C PHE A 63 4.94 10.57 4.88
N HIS A 64 4.64 10.93 3.63
CA HIS A 64 3.40 10.49 2.98
C HIS A 64 3.52 9.17 2.21
N LYS A 65 4.71 8.82 1.70
CA LYS A 65 4.92 7.55 0.99
C LYS A 65 5.65 6.53 1.85
N ILE A 66 6.83 6.88 2.37
CA ILE A 66 7.70 5.90 3.05
C ILE A 66 7.10 5.45 4.38
N LEU A 67 6.74 6.39 5.26
CA LEU A 67 6.22 6.06 6.59
C LEU A 67 4.91 5.29 6.51
N ARG A 68 4.05 5.61 5.54
CA ARG A 68 2.80 4.88 5.28
C ARG A 68 3.03 3.41 4.92
N TRP A 69 4.08 3.10 4.17
CA TRP A 69 4.42 1.71 3.81
C TRP A 69 5.17 0.99 4.94
N LEU A 70 5.90 1.73 5.78
CA LEU A 70 6.55 1.19 6.97
C LEU A 70 5.59 1.03 8.16
N THR A 71 4.43 1.67 8.17
CA THR A 71 3.44 1.59 9.27
C THR A 71 3.15 0.16 9.75
N PRO A 72 2.83 -0.83 8.88
CA PRO A 72 2.61 -2.20 9.35
C PRO A 72 3.85 -2.84 9.98
N HIS A 73 5.05 -2.49 9.51
CA HIS A 73 6.32 -2.99 10.05
C HIS A 73 6.62 -2.38 11.43
N LEU A 74 6.41 -1.07 11.55
CA LEU A 74 6.57 -0.35 12.81
C LEU A 74 5.57 -0.83 13.86
N PHE A 75 4.34 -1.18 13.44
CA PHE A 75 3.33 -1.77 14.32
C PHE A 75 3.75 -3.16 14.82
N ILE A 76 4.30 -4.02 13.95
CA ILE A 76 4.82 -5.34 14.38
C ILE A 76 5.99 -5.16 15.34
N LEU A 77 6.93 -4.28 15.02
CA LEU A 77 8.09 -3.99 15.87
C LEU A 77 7.66 -3.47 17.25
N SER A 78 6.72 -2.50 17.30
CA SER A 78 6.21 -1.99 18.58
C SER A 78 5.47 -3.07 19.37
N SER A 79 4.70 -3.93 18.69
CA SER A 79 4.04 -5.08 19.33
C SER A 79 5.04 -6.02 19.99
N LEU A 80 6.16 -6.32 19.32
CA LEU A 80 7.22 -7.18 19.86
C LEU A 80 7.91 -6.55 21.07
N LEU A 81 8.14 -5.23 21.06
CA LEU A 81 8.75 -4.52 22.18
C LEU A 81 7.85 -4.51 23.42
N ILE A 82 6.53 -4.40 23.23
CA ILE A 82 5.55 -4.41 24.33
C ILE A 82 5.51 -5.76 25.06
N LEU A 83 5.90 -6.87 24.41
CA LEU A 83 5.93 -8.20 25.03
C LEU A 83 6.84 -8.29 26.27
N TYR A 84 7.82 -7.39 26.39
CA TYR A 84 8.73 -7.32 27.54
C TYR A 84 8.25 -6.42 28.68
N THR A 85 7.02 -5.92 28.60
CA THR A 85 6.43 -5.00 29.59
C THR A 85 5.32 -5.69 30.40
N PRO A 86 4.97 -5.20 31.60
CA PRO A 86 3.87 -5.77 32.39
C PRO A 86 2.49 -5.70 31.70
N ILE A 87 2.38 -4.92 30.62
CA ILE A 87 1.15 -4.73 29.83
C ILE A 87 1.08 -5.75 28.67
N ALA A 88 2.07 -6.64 28.51
CA ALA A 88 2.13 -7.60 27.42
C ALA A 88 0.87 -8.46 27.29
N LEU A 89 0.36 -9.00 28.40
CA LEU A 89 -0.81 -9.89 28.39
C LEU A 89 -2.11 -9.16 27.99
N PRO A 90 -2.53 -8.04 28.60
CA PRO A 90 -3.71 -7.33 28.14
C PRO A 90 -3.57 -6.79 26.71
N TYR A 91 -2.37 -6.36 26.30
CA TYR A 91 -2.11 -5.90 24.94
C TYR A 91 -2.25 -7.03 23.91
N THR A 92 -1.65 -8.19 24.16
CA THR A 92 -1.72 -9.34 23.24
C THR A 92 -3.15 -9.86 23.10
N LEU A 93 -3.92 -9.92 24.20
CA LEU A 93 -5.34 -10.25 24.16
C LEU A 93 -6.13 -9.24 23.31
N LEU A 94 -5.89 -7.94 23.49
CA LEU A 94 -6.55 -6.91 22.70
C LEU A 94 -6.27 -7.07 21.20
N VAL A 95 -5.00 -7.26 20.82
CA VAL A 95 -4.61 -7.47 19.41
C VAL A 95 -5.27 -8.71 18.83
N LEU A 96 -5.33 -9.82 19.58
CA LEU A 96 -6.01 -11.04 19.16
C LEU A 96 -7.51 -10.83 18.96
N VAL A 97 -8.19 -10.17 19.90
CA VAL A 97 -9.63 -9.86 19.78
C VAL A 97 -9.89 -9.01 18.54
N VAL A 98 -9.10 -7.96 18.33
CA VAL A 98 -9.22 -7.11 17.14
C VAL A 98 -9.00 -7.91 15.85
N ALA A 99 -7.98 -8.79 15.82
CA ALA A 99 -7.71 -9.63 14.66
C ALA A 99 -8.86 -10.62 14.36
N ILE A 100 -9.40 -11.28 15.40
CA ILE A 100 -10.54 -12.19 15.27
C ILE A 100 -11.77 -11.44 14.76
N CYS A 101 -12.09 -10.28 15.34
CA CYS A 101 -13.20 -9.43 14.90
C CYS A 101 -13.04 -9.01 13.43
N GLN A 102 -11.82 -8.66 12.99
CA GLN A 102 -11.56 -8.35 11.58
C GLN A 102 -11.79 -9.55 10.66
N ILE A 103 -11.34 -10.75 11.04
CA ILE A 103 -11.53 -11.97 10.25
C ILE A 103 -13.02 -12.30 10.13
N ILE A 104 -13.76 -12.23 11.24
CA ILE A 104 -15.21 -12.44 11.26
C ILE A 104 -15.89 -11.40 10.36
N TRP A 105 -15.50 -10.13 10.45
CA TRP A 105 -16.08 -9.07 9.63
C TRP A 105 -15.89 -9.32 8.14
N VAL A 106 -14.66 -9.58 7.71
CA VAL A 106 -14.33 -9.82 6.30
C VAL A 106 -15.01 -11.09 5.76
N ARG A 107 -15.25 -12.10 6.62
CA ARG A 107 -15.83 -13.38 6.22
C ARG A 107 -17.35 -13.36 6.12
N PHE A 108 -18.04 -12.68 7.04
CA PHE A 108 -19.48 -12.80 7.20
C PHE A 108 -20.26 -11.56 6.78
N PHE A 109 -19.63 -10.38 6.68
CA PHE A 109 -20.32 -9.14 6.31
C PHE A 109 -20.08 -8.77 4.83
N PRO A 110 -21.03 -8.07 4.19
CA PRO A 110 -20.85 -7.63 2.81
C PRO A 110 -19.64 -6.70 2.68
N PRO A 111 -19.02 -6.65 1.48
CA PRO A 111 -17.84 -5.82 1.24
C PRO A 111 -18.19 -4.33 1.36
N GLY A 112 -17.91 -3.76 2.54
CA GLY A 112 -18.00 -2.34 2.84
C GLY A 112 -16.63 -1.67 2.95
N PRO A 113 -16.59 -0.39 3.38
CA PRO A 113 -15.35 0.37 3.55
C PRO A 113 -14.32 -0.32 4.46
N PHE A 114 -14.78 -1.00 5.51
CA PHE A 114 -13.92 -1.76 6.43
C PHE A 114 -13.26 -2.97 5.75
N THR A 115 -14.05 -3.78 5.04
CA THR A 115 -13.55 -4.93 4.28
C THR A 115 -12.56 -4.47 3.21
N TYR A 116 -12.84 -3.34 2.55
CA TYR A 116 -11.93 -2.71 1.61
C TYR A 116 -10.62 -2.28 2.28
N PHE A 117 -10.68 -1.63 3.44
CA PHE A 117 -9.50 -1.23 4.21
C PHE A 117 -8.64 -2.43 4.61
N CYS A 118 -9.24 -3.50 5.15
CA CYS A 118 -8.52 -4.71 5.55
C CYS A 118 -7.86 -5.39 4.33
N THR A 119 -8.60 -5.57 3.24
CA THR A 119 -8.08 -6.21 2.02
C THR A 119 -7.00 -5.38 1.35
N MET A 120 -7.13 -4.04 1.36
CA MET A 120 -6.09 -3.14 0.87
C MET A 120 -4.80 -3.26 1.67
N ASN A 121 -4.87 -3.26 3.00
CA ASN A 121 -3.68 -3.42 3.85
C ASN A 121 -3.02 -4.80 3.64
N LEU A 122 -3.82 -5.87 3.52
CA LEU A 122 -3.32 -7.20 3.19
C LEU A 122 -2.61 -7.24 1.83
N ALA A 123 -3.19 -6.60 0.80
CA ALA A 123 -2.59 -6.49 -0.52
C ALA A 123 -1.23 -5.77 -0.48
N LEU A 124 -1.13 -4.68 0.31
CA LEU A 124 0.12 -3.96 0.48
C LEU A 124 1.20 -4.83 1.12
N PHE A 125 0.85 -5.57 2.18
CA PHE A 125 1.77 -6.48 2.88
C PHE A 125 2.24 -7.64 1.99
N ILE A 126 1.33 -8.27 1.25
CA ILE A 126 1.69 -9.32 0.29
C ILE A 126 2.60 -8.77 -0.81
N GLY A 127 2.32 -7.55 -1.29
CA GLY A 127 3.19 -6.88 -2.26
C GLY A 127 4.60 -6.64 -1.74
N PHE A 128 4.75 -6.28 -0.47
CA PHE A 128 6.06 -6.17 0.19
C PHE A 128 6.81 -7.51 0.23
N ILE A 129 6.16 -8.59 0.67
CA ILE A 129 6.79 -9.92 0.70
C ILE A 129 7.22 -10.37 -0.70
N ARG A 130 6.37 -10.13 -1.71
CA ARG A 130 6.72 -10.44 -3.11
C ARG A 130 7.90 -9.61 -3.61
N PHE A 131 7.97 -8.34 -3.23
CA PHE A 131 9.12 -7.49 -3.53
C PHE A 131 10.42 -8.06 -2.93
N LEU A 132 10.40 -8.45 -1.65
CA LEU A 132 11.57 -9.05 -0.97
C LEU A 132 12.05 -10.35 -1.61
N ARG A 133 11.12 -11.18 -2.10
CA ARG A 133 11.44 -12.46 -2.78
C ARG A 133 12.00 -12.29 -4.19
N GLY A 134 12.03 -11.07 -4.72
CA GLY A 134 12.41 -10.79 -6.10
C GLY A 134 11.22 -10.82 -7.05
N VAL A 135 11.19 -9.86 -7.97
CA VAL A 135 10.11 -9.69 -8.95
C VAL A 135 10.58 -10.23 -10.30
N ASN A 136 10.19 -11.47 -10.62
CA ASN A 136 10.67 -12.18 -11.81
C ASN A 136 9.86 -11.91 -13.08
N SER A 137 8.67 -11.29 -12.99
CA SER A 137 7.89 -10.89 -14.17
C SER A 137 7.18 -9.56 -13.96
N SER A 138 7.28 -8.69 -14.97
CA SER A 138 6.58 -7.39 -15.04
C SER A 138 5.38 -7.42 -15.98
N VAL A 139 4.95 -8.61 -16.43
CA VAL A 139 3.91 -8.75 -17.45
C VAL A 139 2.57 -8.32 -16.85
N TRP A 140 2.10 -7.16 -17.29
CA TRP A 140 0.79 -6.63 -16.89
C TRP A 140 -0.29 -7.45 -17.58
N GLN A 141 -1.16 -8.09 -16.80
CA GLN A 141 -2.38 -8.68 -17.32
C GLN A 141 -3.47 -7.60 -17.38
N PRO A 142 -4.06 -7.35 -18.57
CA PRO A 142 -5.15 -6.40 -18.71
C PRO A 142 -6.35 -6.80 -17.85
N THR A 143 -6.97 -5.83 -17.20
CA THR A 143 -8.30 -6.02 -16.61
C THR A 143 -9.32 -6.21 -17.72
N LYS A 144 -10.39 -6.99 -17.46
CA LYS A 144 -11.49 -7.11 -18.41
C LYS A 144 -12.17 -5.76 -18.55
N ARG A 145 -12.20 -5.21 -19.76
CA ARG A 145 -12.87 -3.94 -20.05
C ARG A 145 -14.37 -4.19 -20.22
N LYS A 146 -15.22 -3.39 -19.57
CA LYS A 146 -16.67 -3.41 -19.76
C LYS A 146 -17.09 -2.58 -20.99
N GLN A 147 -16.39 -2.73 -22.11
CA GLN A 147 -16.68 -1.94 -23.31
C GLN A 147 -17.95 -2.41 -24.07
N ASN A 148 -18.48 -3.59 -23.74
CA ASN A 148 -19.59 -4.23 -24.48
C ASN A 148 -20.83 -4.56 -23.61
N GLU A 149 -20.93 -4.06 -22.38
CA GLU A 149 -22.19 -4.16 -21.60
C GLU A 149 -22.98 -2.87 -21.82
N SER A 150 -23.77 -2.84 -22.89
CA SER A 150 -24.80 -1.83 -23.18
C SER A 150 -26.11 -2.17 -22.46
#